data_AF-A0A1H4UU24-F1
#
_entry.id   AF-A0A1H4UU24-F1
#
_cell.length_a   1.000
_cell.length_b   1.000
_cell.length_c   1.000
_cell.angle_alpha   90.00
_cell.angle_beta   90.00
_cell.angle_gamma   90.00
#
_symmetry.space_group_name_H-M   'P 1'
#
loop_
_entity.id
_entity.type
_entity.pdbx_description
1 polymer ?
#
loop_
_entity_poly.entity_id
_entity_poly.type
_entity_poly.pdbx_seq_one_letter_code
_entity_poly.pdbx_strand_id
1 'polypeptide(L)'
;MTTSPNVMIIGGGITGLTAAYYLQKQLKQDGWNARISVVEQSGSFGGKIHTLERDGFIIEKGPDSFLARKRPVIDLTRELGLEDELRGQNPKAKKTYILHHGKLHRMPPGLVLGIPTEWSPLMKTGLISPFGKIRAAMDTLLPKREDKSDESLGHFLARRLGKEVLEHIAEPLLAGIYAGDTHALSLQATFPQFKEMEQNKRSLILGMMANKSKTAAENTDLPPAAQNSQFLTYKKGLQTLVNALVQALDAADLRTGESVKAIQRLENRIEVVFEDGHSEMVDGVILTAPAYQAAKLLAHLPASEKLKKINYVSVANVIMAFDLKDIPITMDGSGFLIPRKEARTITACTWTSAKWLHTAPEGKVLLRCYVGRSGQEDWVNWEDQELVQSVRKDIAELMGIHAEPEFVEITRMPHSMPQYPVGHLDMVAEFRSELAEAIPGVYVTGAGFHGVGIPDCIRQGKDASQQLTQYLQQTAGISEPVGLAKLGQIKLEV
;
A
#
# COMPACT_ATOMS: atom_id res chain seq x y z
N MET A 1 -1.66 30.75 31.96
CA MET A 1 -0.61 29.79 31.56
C MET A 1 -1.24 28.86 30.55
N THR A 2 -0.90 28.99 29.27
CA THR A 2 -1.37 28.04 28.25
C THR A 2 -0.67 26.71 28.51
N THR A 3 -1.41 25.72 28.99
CA THR A 3 -0.90 24.36 29.17
C THR A 3 -0.43 23.83 27.81
N SER A 4 0.77 23.22 27.76
CA SER A 4 1.25 22.52 26.58
C SER A 4 0.19 21.53 26.09
N PRO A 5 -0.25 21.61 24.81
CA PRO A 5 -1.23 20.67 24.28
C PRO A 5 -0.76 19.23 24.46
N ASN A 6 -1.68 18.34 24.83
CA ASN A 6 -1.45 16.90 24.92
C ASN A 6 -2.11 16.21 23.73
N VAL A 7 -1.35 15.47 22.94
CA VAL A 7 -1.82 14.81 21.71
C VAL A 7 -1.48 13.33 21.76
N MET A 8 -2.42 12.50 21.30
CA MET A 8 -2.22 11.05 21.21
C MET A 8 -2.40 10.55 19.78
N ILE A 9 -1.43 9.79 19.30
CA ILE A 9 -1.49 9.04 18.06
C ILE A 9 -1.79 7.59 18.43
N ILE A 10 -2.88 7.05 17.89
CA ILE A 10 -3.29 5.66 18.14
C ILE A 10 -2.98 4.83 16.90
N GLY A 11 -2.08 3.86 17.06
CA GLY A 11 -1.54 3.02 16.00
C GLY A 11 -0.08 3.37 15.69
N GLY A 12 0.80 2.41 15.92
CA GLY A 12 2.26 2.47 15.73
C GLY A 12 2.73 2.01 14.36
N GLY A 13 1.85 1.98 13.35
CA GLY A 13 2.21 1.70 11.97
C GLY A 13 2.87 2.89 11.27
N ILE A 14 3.27 2.72 10.00
CA ILE A 14 3.94 3.77 9.24
C ILE A 14 3.16 5.09 9.17
N THR A 15 1.82 5.04 9.08
CA THR A 15 0.97 6.23 9.10
C THR A 15 1.07 6.99 10.42
N GLY A 16 0.95 6.29 11.56
CA GLY A 16 1.00 6.89 12.89
C GLY A 16 2.38 7.44 13.24
N LEU A 17 3.43 6.67 13.00
CA LEU A 17 4.82 7.14 13.21
C LEU A 17 5.15 8.36 12.35
N THR A 18 4.69 8.38 11.09
CA THR A 18 4.86 9.54 10.22
C THR A 18 4.07 10.75 10.73
N ALA A 19 2.83 10.54 11.18
CA ALA A 19 2.01 11.61 11.75
C ALA A 19 2.67 12.22 12.99
N ALA A 20 3.17 11.39 13.90
CA ALA A 20 3.91 11.84 15.08
C ALA A 20 5.18 12.60 14.70
N TYR A 21 5.96 12.11 13.74
CA TYR A 21 7.21 12.73 13.31
C TYR A 21 6.97 14.14 12.74
N TYR A 22 6.02 14.27 11.81
CA TYR A 22 5.71 15.58 11.23
C TYR A 22 5.02 16.52 12.21
N LEU A 23 4.19 15.99 13.13
CA LEU A 23 3.61 16.80 14.21
C LEU A 23 4.70 17.38 15.13
N GLN A 24 5.61 16.54 15.62
CA GLN A 24 6.74 16.96 16.45
C GLN A 24 7.59 18.01 15.73
N LYS A 25 7.92 17.75 14.45
CA LYS A 25 8.72 18.64 13.62
C LYS A 25 8.05 20.02 13.45
N GLN A 26 6.78 20.05 13.07
CA GLN A 26 6.03 21.28 12.83
C GLN A 26 5.88 22.09 14.11
N LEU A 27 5.47 21.46 15.21
CA LEU A 27 5.29 22.12 16.49
C LEU A 27 6.60 22.72 17.02
N LYS A 28 7.71 21.99 16.88
CA LYS A 28 9.04 22.51 17.24
C LYS A 28 9.44 23.72 16.39
N GLN A 29 9.16 23.68 15.09
CA GLN A 29 9.43 24.81 14.18
C GLN A 29 8.59 26.04 14.51
N ASP A 30 7.35 25.84 14.94
CA ASP A 30 6.43 26.90 15.35
C ASP A 30 6.69 27.41 16.78
N GLY A 31 7.71 26.88 17.47
CA GLY A 31 8.03 27.24 18.86
C GLY A 31 6.99 26.77 19.87
N TRP A 32 6.20 25.75 19.52
CA TRP A 32 5.11 25.24 20.31
C TRP A 32 5.47 23.92 20.99
N ASN A 33 5.41 23.92 22.32
CA ASN A 33 5.71 22.72 23.10
C ASN A 33 4.43 21.92 23.36
N ALA A 34 4.30 20.76 22.73
CA ALA A 34 3.20 19.81 22.97
C ALA A 34 3.74 18.47 23.45
N ARG A 35 2.97 17.79 24.29
CA ARG A 35 3.22 16.40 24.67
C ARG A 35 2.62 15.52 23.59
N ILE A 36 3.44 14.66 23.00
CA ILE A 36 3.02 13.74 21.94
C ILE A 36 3.22 12.32 22.45
N SER A 37 2.15 11.53 22.43
CA SER A 37 2.22 10.09 22.75
C SER A 37 1.84 9.26 21.53
N VAL A 38 2.53 8.15 21.30
CA VAL A 38 2.19 7.15 20.27
C VAL A 38 1.87 5.84 20.97
N VAL A 39 0.62 5.40 20.87
CA VAL A 39 0.12 4.19 21.53
C VAL A 39 -0.07 3.08 20.49
N GLU A 40 0.58 1.94 20.74
CA GLU A 40 0.52 0.75 19.90
C GLU A 40 0.13 -0.48 20.72
N GLN A 41 -0.84 -1.23 20.21
CA GLN A 41 -1.36 -2.42 20.88
C GLN A 41 -0.37 -3.58 20.88
N SER A 42 0.36 -3.77 19.78
CA SER A 42 1.36 -4.84 19.69
C SER A 42 2.63 -4.50 20.48
N GLY A 43 3.49 -5.49 20.70
CA GLY A 43 4.77 -5.32 21.40
C GLY A 43 5.86 -4.62 20.59
N SER A 44 5.55 -4.07 19.41
CA SER A 44 6.55 -3.42 18.54
C SER A 44 5.91 -2.44 17.55
N PHE A 45 6.63 -1.37 17.22
CA PHE A 45 6.24 -0.45 16.15
C PHE A 45 6.48 -1.02 14.75
N GLY A 46 5.78 -0.46 13.75
CA GLY A 46 5.90 -0.81 12.32
C GLY A 46 4.61 -1.32 11.71
N GLY A 47 3.74 -1.92 12.53
CA GLY A 47 2.45 -2.46 12.10
C GLY A 47 2.62 -3.53 11.02
N LYS A 48 2.22 -3.23 9.78
CA LYS A 48 2.37 -4.16 8.65
C LYS A 48 3.81 -4.24 8.13
N ILE A 49 4.65 -3.25 8.39
CA ILE A 49 6.06 -3.28 8.02
C ILE A 49 6.80 -4.09 9.08
N HIS A 50 7.37 -5.21 8.67
CA HIS A 50 8.18 -6.05 9.54
C HIS A 50 9.18 -6.84 8.69
N THR A 51 10.47 -6.62 8.95
CA THR A 51 11.58 -7.32 8.30
C THR A 51 12.24 -8.25 9.32
N LEU A 52 12.39 -9.51 8.95
CA LEU A 52 13.13 -10.53 9.69
C LEU A 52 14.52 -10.70 9.07
N GLU A 53 15.57 -10.58 9.88
CA GLU A 53 16.92 -11.02 9.53
C GLU A 53 17.17 -12.41 10.10
N ARG A 54 17.52 -13.39 9.25
CA ARG A 54 17.73 -14.79 9.65
C ARG A 54 18.80 -15.42 8.79
N ASP A 55 19.85 -15.99 9.39
CA ASP A 55 20.88 -16.76 8.67
C ASP A 55 21.49 -16.03 7.44
N GLY A 56 21.60 -14.70 7.53
CA GLY A 56 22.07 -13.83 6.43
C GLY A 56 21.02 -13.48 5.37
N PHE A 57 19.78 -13.95 5.51
CA PHE A 57 18.63 -13.55 4.70
C PHE A 57 17.93 -12.32 5.29
N ILE A 58 17.33 -11.53 4.41
CA ILE A 58 16.48 -10.38 4.74
C ILE A 58 15.09 -10.67 4.19
N ILE A 59 14.14 -10.84 5.10
CA ILE A 59 12.82 -11.42 4.83
C ILE A 59 11.74 -10.41 5.19
N GLU A 60 11.03 -9.89 4.19
CA GLU A 60 9.87 -9.04 4.44
C GLU A 60 8.63 -9.88 4.78
N LYS A 61 8.12 -9.74 6.00
CA LYS A 61 6.89 -10.43 6.44
C LYS A 61 5.63 -9.77 5.88
N GLY A 62 5.69 -8.48 5.53
CA GLY A 62 4.56 -7.68 5.04
C GLY A 62 4.78 -7.05 3.65
N PRO A 63 4.86 -5.72 3.49
CA PRO A 63 5.16 -5.12 2.20
C PRO A 63 6.57 -5.49 1.73
N ASP A 64 6.78 -5.65 0.42
CA ASP A 64 8.09 -5.99 -0.17
C ASP A 64 8.92 -4.74 -0.52
N SER A 65 8.26 -3.69 -1.01
CA SER A 65 8.91 -2.50 -1.55
C SER A 65 7.92 -1.35 -1.73
N PHE A 66 8.42 -0.18 -2.14
CA PHE A 66 7.61 0.99 -2.50
C PHE A 66 7.99 1.52 -3.89
N LEU A 67 7.08 2.27 -4.52
CA LEU A 67 7.31 2.86 -5.84
C LEU A 67 8.33 4.01 -5.77
N ALA A 68 9.39 3.92 -6.57
CA ALA A 68 10.50 4.87 -6.60
C ALA A 68 10.06 6.32 -6.91
N ARG A 69 9.01 6.46 -7.73
CA ARG A 69 8.49 7.75 -8.19
C ARG A 69 7.64 8.51 -7.16
N LYS A 70 7.17 7.86 -6.10
CA LYS A 70 6.26 8.52 -5.14
C LYS A 70 7.08 9.34 -4.14
N ARG A 71 7.03 10.67 -4.27
CA ARG A 71 7.79 11.61 -3.45
C ARG A 71 7.66 11.46 -1.94
N PRO A 72 6.47 11.23 -1.33
CA PRO A 72 6.35 11.22 0.13
C PRO A 72 7.33 10.30 0.87
N VAL A 73 7.61 9.10 0.34
CA VAL A 73 8.58 8.19 0.95
C VAL A 73 10.02 8.59 0.67
N ILE A 74 10.30 9.16 -0.52
CA ILE A 74 11.64 9.66 -0.87
C ILE A 74 12.02 10.86 -0.01
N ASP A 75 11.09 11.79 0.18
CA ASP A 75 11.29 12.98 1.00
C ASP A 75 11.52 12.57 2.46
N LEU A 76 10.70 11.65 2.99
CA LEU A 76 10.91 11.12 4.34
C LEU A 76 12.25 10.37 4.48
N THR A 77 12.65 9.59 3.47
CA THR A 77 13.95 8.92 3.43
C THR A 77 15.10 9.93 3.57
N ARG A 78 15.02 11.03 2.82
CA ARG A 78 16.00 12.10 2.83
C ARG A 78 16.01 12.85 4.16
N GLU A 79 14.84 13.19 4.68
CA GLU A 79 14.70 13.85 5.99
C GLU A 79 15.29 13.02 7.14
N LEU A 80 15.25 11.69 7.04
CA LEU A 80 15.81 10.76 8.01
C LEU A 80 17.27 10.36 7.72
N GLY A 81 17.89 10.90 6.65
CA GLY A 81 19.28 10.58 6.29
C GLY A 81 19.50 9.13 5.82
N LEU A 82 18.48 8.50 5.23
CA LEU A 82 18.49 7.10 4.82
C LEU A 82 18.76 6.87 3.32
N GLU A 83 19.15 7.90 2.57
CA GLU A 83 19.32 7.79 1.11
C GLU A 83 20.36 6.72 0.71
N ASP A 84 21.44 6.57 1.49
CA ASP A 84 22.50 5.58 1.24
C ASP A 84 22.06 4.13 1.50
N GLU A 85 20.99 3.94 2.28
CA GLU A 85 20.39 2.64 2.54
C GLU A 85 19.48 2.18 1.39
N LEU A 86 19.06 3.07 0.47
CA LEU A 86 18.16 2.71 -0.62
C LEU A 86 18.74 1.67 -1.57
N ARG A 87 17.93 0.69 -1.96
CA ARG A 87 18.27 -0.35 -2.92
C ARG A 87 17.23 -0.44 -4.02
N GLY A 88 17.72 -0.37 -5.25
CA GLY A 88 16.94 -0.60 -6.47
C GLY A 88 16.89 -2.07 -6.87
N GLN A 89 15.97 -2.39 -7.79
CA GLN A 89 15.81 -3.72 -8.35
C GLN A 89 17.02 -4.10 -9.19
N ASN A 90 17.38 -5.39 -9.18
CA ASN A 90 18.39 -5.94 -10.06
C ASN A 90 18.04 -5.67 -11.54
N PRO A 91 18.89 -4.93 -12.29
CA PRO A 91 18.65 -4.64 -13.71
C PRO A 91 18.56 -5.89 -14.60
N LYS A 92 19.18 -7.00 -14.17
CA LYS A 92 19.17 -8.28 -14.89
C LYS A 92 17.92 -9.13 -14.63
N ALA A 93 17.13 -8.79 -13.60
CA ALA A 93 15.93 -9.52 -13.19
C ALA A 93 14.64 -8.68 -13.35
N LYS A 94 14.54 -7.92 -14.45
CA LYS A 94 13.40 -7.02 -14.73
C LYS A 94 12.21 -7.69 -15.42
N LYS A 95 12.31 -8.97 -15.79
CA LYS A 95 11.19 -9.70 -16.41
C LYS A 95 10.11 -9.98 -15.37
N THR A 96 8.86 -10.03 -15.80
CA THR A 96 7.73 -10.54 -15.01
C THR A 96 6.99 -11.52 -15.89
N TYR A 97 6.51 -12.61 -15.31
CA TYR A 97 5.78 -13.64 -16.04
C TYR A 97 4.32 -13.68 -15.57
N ILE A 98 3.43 -14.17 -16.43
CA ILE A 98 2.03 -14.43 -16.11
C ILE A 98 1.75 -15.88 -16.46
N LEU A 99 1.10 -16.60 -15.55
CA LEU A 99 0.64 -17.96 -15.82
C LEU A 99 -0.52 -17.92 -16.80
N HIS A 100 -0.41 -18.67 -17.89
CA HIS A 100 -1.46 -18.80 -18.89
C HIS A 100 -1.44 -20.22 -19.47
N HIS A 101 -2.56 -20.93 -19.31
CA HIS A 101 -2.69 -22.33 -19.73
C HIS A 101 -1.58 -23.22 -19.16
N GLY A 102 -1.30 -23.08 -17.87
CA GLY A 102 -0.28 -23.89 -17.18
C GLY A 102 1.18 -23.58 -17.54
N LYS A 103 1.46 -22.53 -18.34
CA LYS A 103 2.82 -22.11 -18.69
C LYS A 103 3.10 -20.66 -18.31
N LEU A 104 4.33 -20.38 -17.89
CA LEU A 104 4.77 -19.01 -17.57
C LEU A 104 5.11 -18.26 -18.86
N HIS A 105 4.27 -17.28 -19.22
CA HIS A 105 4.51 -16.40 -20.35
C HIS A 105 5.15 -15.10 -19.90
N ARG A 106 6.23 -14.69 -20.57
CA ARG A 106 6.86 -13.39 -20.30
C ARG A 106 5.87 -12.28 -20.62
N MET A 107 5.67 -11.39 -19.66
CA MET A 107 4.88 -10.17 -19.85
C MET A 107 5.54 -9.31 -20.94
N PRO A 108 4.78 -8.87 -21.97
CA PRO A 108 5.37 -8.11 -23.05
C PRO A 108 5.93 -6.78 -22.53
N PRO A 109 7.15 -6.37 -22.96
CA PRO A 109 7.68 -5.06 -22.62
C PRO A 109 6.75 -3.94 -23.08
N GLY A 110 6.85 -2.77 -22.43
CA GLY A 110 6.01 -1.62 -22.74
C GLY A 110 4.62 -1.66 -22.10
N LEU A 111 4.32 -2.63 -21.23
CA LEU A 111 3.14 -2.57 -20.36
C LEU A 111 3.40 -1.68 -19.14
N VAL A 112 2.52 -0.72 -18.88
CA VAL A 112 2.53 0.09 -17.65
C VAL A 112 1.21 -0.17 -16.92
N LEU A 113 1.27 -0.81 -15.75
CA LEU A 113 0.07 -1.26 -15.01
C LEU A 113 -0.91 -2.09 -15.86
N GLY A 114 -0.38 -2.93 -16.75
CA GLY A 114 -1.17 -3.76 -17.66
C GLY A 114 -1.69 -3.04 -18.90
N ILE A 115 -1.42 -1.74 -19.06
CA ILE A 115 -1.83 -0.96 -20.23
C ILE A 115 -0.70 -0.98 -21.28
N PRO A 116 -0.97 -1.39 -22.53
CA PRO A 116 0.05 -1.44 -23.57
C PRO A 116 0.43 -0.03 -24.05
N THR A 117 1.73 0.27 -24.01
CA THR A 117 2.31 1.50 -24.59
C THR A 117 3.12 1.23 -25.87
N GLU A 118 3.31 -0.04 -26.22
CA GLU A 118 4.07 -0.48 -27.40
C GLU A 118 3.31 -1.60 -28.12
N TRP A 119 3.07 -1.43 -29.42
CA TRP A 119 2.27 -2.38 -30.20
C TRP A 119 3.04 -3.64 -30.62
N SER A 120 4.33 -3.51 -30.97
CA SER A 120 5.12 -4.66 -31.44
C SER A 120 5.20 -5.80 -30.40
N PRO A 121 5.50 -5.53 -29.11
CA PRO A 121 5.49 -6.56 -28.08
C PRO A 121 4.11 -7.17 -27.82
N LEU A 122 3.06 -6.34 -27.84
CA LEU A 122 1.68 -6.82 -27.66
C LEU A 122 1.27 -7.77 -28.80
N MET A 123 1.62 -7.46 -30.04
CA MET A 123 1.26 -8.31 -31.19
C MET A 123 1.97 -9.67 -31.17
N LYS A 124 3.16 -9.75 -30.57
CA LYS A 124 3.96 -10.99 -30.46
C LYS A 124 3.58 -11.86 -29.27
N THR A 125 2.86 -11.34 -28.27
CA THR A 125 2.52 -12.15 -27.09
C THR A 125 1.46 -13.21 -27.40
N GLY A 126 1.61 -14.38 -26.77
CA GLY A 126 0.63 -15.45 -26.75
C GLY A 126 -0.44 -15.29 -25.66
N LEU A 127 -0.35 -14.23 -24.83
CA LEU A 127 -1.32 -13.97 -23.76
C LEU A 127 -2.68 -13.50 -24.27
N ILE A 128 -2.75 -12.96 -25.49
CA ILE A 128 -3.96 -12.35 -26.06
C ILE A 128 -4.16 -12.88 -27.48
N SER A 129 -5.39 -13.23 -27.81
CA SER A 129 -5.79 -13.67 -29.15
C SER A 129 -5.67 -12.55 -30.20
N PRO A 130 -5.64 -12.87 -31.51
CA PRO A 130 -5.69 -11.86 -32.55
C PRO A 130 -6.89 -10.90 -32.43
N PHE A 131 -8.07 -11.42 -32.06
CA PHE A 131 -9.26 -10.60 -31.84
C PHE A 131 -9.15 -9.74 -30.59
N GLY A 132 -8.57 -10.26 -29.50
CA GLY A 132 -8.28 -9.50 -28.30
C GLY A 132 -7.31 -8.34 -28.56
N LYS A 133 -6.30 -8.55 -29.42
CA LYS A 133 -5.36 -7.49 -29.85
C LYS A 133 -6.06 -6.39 -30.63
N ILE A 134 -6.91 -6.75 -31.60
CA ILE A 134 -7.73 -5.79 -32.35
C ILE A 134 -8.64 -5.01 -31.41
N ARG A 135 -9.29 -5.71 -30.47
CA ARG A 135 -10.18 -5.09 -29.49
C ARG A 135 -9.44 -4.10 -28.59
N ALA A 136 -8.21 -4.40 -28.17
CA ALA A 136 -7.38 -3.48 -27.41
C ALA A 136 -6.99 -2.25 -28.25
N ALA A 137 -6.67 -2.44 -29.53
CA ALA A 137 -6.33 -1.36 -30.46
C ALA A 137 -7.46 -0.36 -30.67
N MET A 138 -8.72 -0.80 -30.57
CA MET A 138 -9.90 0.08 -30.66
C MET A 138 -9.93 1.17 -29.58
N ASP A 139 -9.21 1.03 -28.45
CA ASP A 139 -9.11 2.09 -27.43
C ASP A 139 -8.69 3.45 -28.00
N THR A 140 -7.89 3.44 -29.07
CA THR A 140 -7.44 4.65 -29.77
C THR A 140 -8.59 5.41 -30.44
N LEU A 141 -9.69 4.73 -30.76
CA LEU A 141 -10.85 5.26 -31.47
C LEU A 141 -12.07 5.48 -30.56
N LEU A 142 -12.18 4.74 -29.45
CA LEU A 142 -13.33 4.80 -28.55
C LEU A 142 -13.54 6.20 -27.96
N PRO A 143 -14.79 6.69 -27.87
CA PRO A 143 -15.09 7.97 -27.24
C PRO A 143 -14.78 7.93 -25.73
N LYS A 144 -14.63 9.11 -25.12
CA LYS A 144 -14.58 9.22 -23.66
C LYS A 144 -15.98 9.13 -23.09
N ARG A 145 -16.11 8.68 -21.85
CA ARG A 145 -17.37 8.74 -21.10
C ARG A 145 -17.55 10.15 -20.51
N GLU A 146 -18.71 10.77 -20.73
CA GLU A 146 -19.01 12.11 -20.18
C GLU A 146 -19.41 12.07 -18.71
N ASP A 147 -20.03 10.96 -18.31
CA ASP A 147 -20.40 10.68 -16.92
C ASP A 147 -19.16 10.60 -16.02
N LYS A 148 -19.20 11.43 -14.97
CA LYS A 148 -18.14 11.59 -13.96
C LYS A 148 -18.33 10.72 -12.74
N SER A 149 -19.42 9.95 -12.67
CA SER A 149 -19.62 8.99 -11.59
C SER A 149 -18.47 7.99 -11.52
N ASP A 150 -18.27 7.45 -10.32
CA ASP A 150 -17.30 6.40 -10.10
C ASP A 150 -17.77 5.11 -10.79
N GLU A 151 -16.82 4.33 -11.29
CA GLU A 151 -17.07 3.04 -11.91
C GLU A 151 -16.00 2.05 -11.45
N SER A 152 -16.30 0.75 -11.48
CA SER A 152 -15.27 -0.21 -11.08
C SER A 152 -14.13 -0.24 -12.09
N LEU A 153 -12.91 -0.49 -11.62
CA LEU A 153 -11.70 -0.68 -12.42
C LEU A 153 -11.88 -1.75 -13.51
N GLY A 154 -12.50 -2.88 -13.19
CA GLY A 154 -12.74 -3.99 -14.12
C GLY A 154 -13.66 -3.59 -15.27
N HIS A 155 -14.82 -2.99 -14.97
CA HIS A 155 -15.73 -2.48 -16.00
C HIS A 155 -15.06 -1.42 -16.89
N PHE A 156 -14.29 -0.51 -16.31
CA PHE A 156 -13.53 0.48 -17.06
C PHE A 156 -12.54 -0.19 -18.02
N LEU A 157 -11.68 -1.09 -17.53
CA LEU A 157 -10.66 -1.75 -18.34
C LEU A 157 -11.26 -2.66 -19.42
N ALA A 158 -12.32 -3.41 -19.11
CA ALA A 158 -13.02 -4.23 -20.11
C ALA A 158 -13.66 -3.35 -21.21
N ARG A 159 -14.24 -2.20 -20.85
CA ARG A 159 -14.79 -1.24 -21.81
C ARG A 159 -13.71 -0.59 -22.67
N ARG A 160 -12.53 -0.28 -22.13
CA ARG A 160 -11.43 0.34 -22.88
C ARG A 160 -10.67 -0.69 -23.72
N LEU A 161 -10.12 -1.72 -23.08
CA LEU A 161 -9.13 -2.64 -23.66
C LEU A 161 -9.68 -4.03 -24.01
N GLY A 162 -10.88 -4.37 -23.55
CA GLY A 162 -11.50 -5.68 -23.78
C GLY A 162 -11.20 -6.70 -22.66
N LYS A 163 -11.98 -7.78 -22.66
CA LYS A 163 -11.96 -8.81 -21.61
C LYS A 163 -10.62 -9.54 -21.50
N GLU A 164 -10.02 -9.94 -22.63
CA GLU A 164 -8.76 -10.69 -22.59
C GLU A 164 -7.61 -9.88 -21.96
N VAL A 165 -7.49 -8.57 -22.27
CA VAL A 165 -6.46 -7.73 -21.66
C VAL A 165 -6.70 -7.56 -20.17
N LEU A 166 -7.96 -7.41 -19.76
CA LEU A 166 -8.33 -7.40 -18.36
C LEU A 166 -7.94 -8.73 -17.69
N GLU A 167 -8.51 -9.84 -18.12
CA GLU A 167 -8.40 -11.14 -17.42
C GLU A 167 -7.00 -11.75 -17.49
N HIS A 168 -6.24 -11.53 -18.57
CA HIS A 168 -4.94 -12.20 -18.76
C HIS A 168 -3.76 -11.32 -18.38
N ILE A 169 -3.94 -10.00 -18.23
CA ILE A 169 -2.82 -9.07 -17.98
C ILE A 169 -3.14 -8.12 -16.83
N ALA A 170 -4.18 -7.30 -16.95
CA ALA A 170 -4.43 -6.22 -16.00
C ALA A 170 -4.93 -6.73 -14.64
N GLU A 171 -5.88 -7.67 -14.60
CA GLU A 171 -6.42 -8.25 -13.37
C GLU A 171 -5.33 -8.92 -12.52
N PRO A 172 -4.45 -9.81 -13.06
CA PRO A 172 -3.37 -10.39 -12.27
C PRO A 172 -2.41 -9.36 -11.67
N LEU A 173 -2.11 -8.27 -12.40
CA LEU A 173 -1.24 -7.19 -11.93
C LEU A 173 -1.90 -6.35 -10.84
N LEU A 174 -3.15 -5.94 -11.06
CA LEU A 174 -3.86 -4.99 -10.21
C LEU A 174 -4.42 -5.68 -8.96
N ALA A 175 -4.87 -6.94 -9.09
CA ALA A 175 -5.19 -7.80 -7.96
C ALA A 175 -3.95 -8.08 -7.11
N GLY A 176 -2.75 -8.14 -7.69
CA GLY A 176 -1.50 -8.24 -6.91
C GLY A 176 -1.23 -7.06 -5.98
N ILE A 177 -1.85 -5.89 -6.22
CA ILE A 177 -1.68 -4.69 -5.38
C ILE A 177 -2.71 -4.65 -4.25
N TYR A 178 -3.98 -4.97 -4.54
CA TYR A 178 -5.09 -4.84 -3.58
C TYR A 178 -5.59 -6.18 -3.02
N ALA A 179 -5.12 -7.31 -3.53
CA ALA A 179 -5.72 -8.63 -3.34
C ALA A 179 -7.23 -8.65 -3.63
N GLY A 180 -7.71 -7.74 -4.47
CA GLY A 180 -9.14 -7.43 -4.63
C GLY A 180 -9.82 -8.04 -5.84
N ASP A 181 -11.12 -7.79 -5.95
CA ASP A 181 -11.88 -8.03 -7.17
C ASP A 181 -11.98 -6.72 -7.98
N THR A 182 -11.40 -6.71 -9.17
CA THR A 182 -11.40 -5.52 -10.04
C THR A 182 -12.82 -5.07 -10.43
N HIS A 183 -13.83 -5.95 -10.41
CA HIS A 183 -15.22 -5.58 -10.68
C HIS A 183 -15.90 -4.87 -9.51
N ALA A 184 -15.33 -4.94 -8.30
CA ALA A 184 -15.81 -4.20 -7.13
C ALA A 184 -14.97 -2.94 -6.86
N LEU A 185 -13.68 -2.96 -7.17
CA LEU A 185 -12.75 -1.87 -6.85
C LEU A 185 -13.08 -0.57 -7.61
N SER A 186 -13.24 0.53 -6.88
CA SER A 186 -13.41 1.89 -7.40
C SER A 186 -12.22 2.31 -8.25
N LEU A 187 -12.49 2.78 -9.47
CA LEU A 187 -11.46 3.37 -10.34
C LEU A 187 -10.89 4.64 -9.71
N GLN A 188 -11.75 5.50 -9.15
CA GLN A 188 -11.32 6.78 -8.57
C GLN A 188 -10.48 6.61 -7.31
N ALA A 189 -10.81 5.64 -6.46
CA ALA A 189 -10.06 5.40 -5.22
C ALA A 189 -8.71 4.70 -5.46
N THR A 190 -8.59 3.91 -6.54
CA THR A 190 -7.42 3.03 -6.74
C THR A 190 -6.47 3.49 -7.86
N PHE A 191 -7.01 3.92 -9.01
CA PHE A 191 -6.25 4.34 -10.19
C PHE A 191 -6.87 5.60 -10.83
N PRO A 192 -7.01 6.73 -10.09
CA PRO A 192 -7.63 7.95 -10.59
C PRO A 192 -6.99 8.47 -11.89
N GLN A 193 -5.68 8.25 -12.05
CA GLN A 193 -4.93 8.63 -13.25
C GLN A 193 -5.50 8.02 -14.54
N PHE A 194 -6.13 6.84 -14.49
CA PHE A 194 -6.74 6.22 -15.66
C PHE A 194 -7.99 6.96 -16.12
N LYS A 195 -8.82 7.42 -15.17
CA LYS A 195 -9.98 8.26 -15.47
C LYS A 195 -9.53 9.60 -16.04
N GLU A 196 -8.51 10.23 -15.44
CA GLU A 196 -7.94 11.48 -15.94
C GLU A 196 -7.41 11.34 -17.37
N MET A 197 -6.71 10.25 -17.68
CA MET A 197 -6.24 9.95 -19.04
C MET A 197 -7.40 9.82 -20.03
N GLU A 198 -8.46 9.09 -19.68
CA GLU A 198 -9.67 9.03 -20.52
C GLU A 198 -10.26 10.43 -20.75
N GLN A 199 -10.36 11.25 -19.70
CA GLN A 199 -10.98 12.58 -19.82
C GLN A 199 -10.13 13.56 -20.66
N ASN A 200 -8.81 13.52 -20.50
CA ASN A 200 -7.88 14.46 -21.12
C ASN A 200 -7.43 14.04 -22.52
N LYS A 201 -7.33 12.73 -22.77
CA LYS A 201 -6.77 12.18 -24.02
C LYS A 201 -7.74 11.29 -24.78
N ARG A 202 -8.96 11.07 -24.27
CA ARG A 202 -9.99 10.16 -24.80
C ARG A 202 -9.60 8.68 -24.76
N SER A 203 -8.35 8.34 -25.09
CA SER A 203 -7.77 7.00 -25.10
C SER A 203 -6.84 6.80 -23.92
N LEU A 204 -6.98 5.65 -23.27
CA LEU A 204 -6.13 5.24 -22.17
C LEU A 204 -4.71 4.95 -22.68
N ILE A 205 -4.57 4.26 -23.81
CA ILE A 205 -3.28 3.93 -24.43
C ILE A 205 -2.54 5.21 -24.84
N LEU A 206 -3.20 6.13 -25.55
CA LEU A 206 -2.59 7.39 -25.97
C LEU A 206 -2.21 8.25 -24.76
N GLY A 207 -3.04 8.27 -23.71
CA GLY A 207 -2.72 8.93 -22.45
C GLY A 207 -1.47 8.35 -21.79
N MET A 208 -1.36 7.03 -21.73
CA MET A 208 -0.21 6.36 -21.12
C MET A 208 1.09 6.60 -21.92
N MET A 209 1.01 6.58 -23.25
CA MET A 209 2.14 6.89 -24.13
C MET A 209 2.62 8.34 -23.95
N ALA A 210 1.69 9.30 -23.85
CA ALA A 210 2.03 10.71 -23.67
C ALA A 210 2.68 11.00 -22.31
N ASN A 211 2.32 10.26 -21.26
CA ASN A 211 2.89 10.44 -19.93
C ASN A 211 4.29 9.81 -19.79
N LYS A 212 4.64 8.81 -20.61
CA LYS A 212 5.96 8.15 -20.59
C LYS A 212 7.12 9.15 -20.81
N SER A 213 6.91 10.20 -21.61
CA SER A 213 7.92 11.25 -21.85
C SER A 213 7.98 12.28 -20.71
N LYS A 214 6.86 12.60 -20.05
CA LYS A 214 6.82 13.51 -18.90
C LYS A 214 7.48 12.93 -17.65
N THR A 215 7.19 11.67 -17.34
CA THR A 215 7.77 10.99 -16.17
C THR A 215 9.29 10.85 -16.30
N ALA A 216 9.84 10.77 -17.52
CA ALA A 216 11.29 10.78 -17.72
C ALA A 216 11.94 12.13 -17.38
N ALA A 217 11.21 13.25 -17.52
CA ALA A 217 11.70 14.60 -17.20
C ALA A 217 11.56 14.97 -15.71
N GLU A 218 10.57 14.42 -15.01
CA GLU A 218 10.31 14.67 -13.58
C GLU A 218 11.24 13.88 -12.63
N ASN A 219 12.01 12.91 -13.16
CA ASN A 219 12.88 12.02 -12.38
C ASN A 219 14.29 12.58 -12.08
N THR A 220 14.58 13.85 -12.42
CA THR A 220 15.94 14.42 -12.31
C THR A 220 16.41 14.64 -10.87
N ASP A 221 15.50 14.81 -9.92
CA ASP A 221 15.80 15.03 -8.49
C ASP A 221 15.53 13.78 -7.60
N LEU A 222 15.46 12.61 -8.23
CA LEU A 222 15.39 11.34 -7.50
C LEU A 222 16.79 10.84 -7.11
N PRO A 223 16.94 10.17 -5.95
CA PRO A 223 18.20 9.56 -5.54
C PRO A 223 18.75 8.59 -6.60
N PRO A 224 20.08 8.37 -6.70
CA PRO A 224 20.67 7.50 -7.72
C PRO A 224 20.05 6.08 -7.78
N ALA A 225 19.71 5.50 -6.62
CA ALA A 225 19.04 4.19 -6.55
C ALA A 225 17.65 4.17 -7.22
N ALA A 226 16.96 5.32 -7.23
CA ALA A 226 15.61 5.50 -7.76
C ALA A 226 15.58 5.76 -9.28
N GLN A 227 16.64 6.35 -9.85
CA GLN A 227 16.65 6.79 -11.25
C GLN A 227 16.46 5.66 -12.28
N ASN A 228 16.88 4.42 -11.96
CA ASN A 228 16.82 3.27 -12.87
C ASN A 228 15.98 2.09 -12.35
N SER A 229 15.18 2.33 -11.31
CA SER A 229 14.37 1.32 -10.63
C SER A 229 12.92 1.76 -10.54
N GLN A 230 11.97 0.83 -10.73
CA GLN A 230 10.55 1.13 -10.53
C GLN A 230 10.17 1.02 -9.05
N PHE A 231 10.82 0.11 -8.34
CA PHE A 231 10.61 -0.16 -6.92
C PHE A 231 11.89 0.03 -6.13
N LEU A 232 11.75 0.42 -4.87
CA LEU A 232 12.84 0.58 -3.92
C LEU A 232 12.52 -0.16 -2.63
N THR A 233 13.59 -0.55 -1.95
CA THR A 233 13.59 -1.00 -0.55
C THR A 233 14.86 -0.46 0.12
N TYR A 234 15.13 -0.85 1.36
CA TYR A 234 16.38 -0.52 2.06
C TYR A 234 17.28 -1.75 2.18
N LYS A 235 18.58 -1.53 2.35
CA LYS A 235 19.59 -2.59 2.48
C LYS A 235 19.29 -3.59 3.58
N LYS A 236 18.68 -3.15 4.69
CA LYS A 236 18.24 -4.01 5.82
C LYS A 236 16.72 -4.19 5.85
N GLY A 237 16.07 -4.06 4.70
CA GLY A 237 14.62 -4.12 4.55
C GLY A 237 13.87 -2.91 5.13
N LEU A 238 12.55 -2.91 4.92
CA LEU A 238 11.66 -1.79 5.20
C LEU A 238 11.57 -1.42 6.69
N GLN A 239 11.92 -2.33 7.60
CA GLN A 239 12.05 -2.03 9.03
C GLN A 239 13.05 -0.89 9.30
N THR A 240 14.03 -0.67 8.41
CA THR A 240 14.97 0.47 8.48
C THR A 240 14.25 1.81 8.63
N LEU A 241 13.18 2.04 7.86
CA LEU A 241 12.41 3.28 7.91
C LEU A 241 11.66 3.43 9.24
N VAL A 242 11.08 2.33 9.73
CA VAL A 242 10.36 2.30 11.02
C VAL A 242 11.31 2.62 12.16
N ASN A 243 12.48 1.99 12.19
CA ASN A 243 13.47 2.18 13.25
C ASN A 243 13.98 3.63 13.27
N ALA A 244 14.23 4.23 12.10
CA ALA A 244 14.64 5.63 12.01
C ALA A 244 13.55 6.61 12.48
N LEU A 245 12.28 6.34 12.17
CA LEU A 245 11.16 7.14 12.68
C LEU A 245 11.05 7.06 14.21
N VAL A 246 11.14 5.86 14.78
CA VAL A 246 11.14 5.65 16.23
C VAL A 246 12.30 6.39 16.88
N GLN A 247 13.50 6.33 16.29
CA GLN A 247 14.67 7.06 16.79
C GLN A 247 14.50 8.59 16.69
N ALA A 248 13.86 9.09 15.64
CA ALA A 248 13.63 10.53 15.44
C ALA A 248 12.52 11.10 16.34
N LEU A 249 11.74 10.22 16.98
CA LEU A 249 10.68 10.54 17.94
C LEU A 249 11.22 10.52 19.39
N ASP A 250 12.43 11.04 19.59
CA ASP A 250 13.15 11.03 20.88
C ASP A 250 12.48 11.83 22.00
N ALA A 251 11.65 12.82 21.65
CA ALA A 251 10.89 13.63 22.60
C ALA A 251 9.44 13.14 22.80
N ALA A 252 8.98 12.16 22.01
CA ALA A 252 7.64 11.61 22.11
C ALA A 252 7.58 10.45 23.12
N ASP A 253 6.43 10.28 23.75
CA ASP A 253 6.15 9.15 24.62
C ASP A 253 5.67 7.96 23.78
N LEU A 254 6.56 6.98 23.57
CA LEU A 254 6.33 5.83 22.69
C LEU A 254 5.92 4.61 23.52
N ARG A 255 4.67 4.18 23.39
CA ARG A 255 4.07 3.11 24.21
C ARG A 255 3.64 1.93 23.35
N THR A 256 4.08 0.73 23.75
CA THR A 256 3.74 -0.54 23.09
C THR A 256 3.04 -1.46 24.09
N GLY A 257 2.25 -2.42 23.60
CA GLY A 257 1.45 -3.29 24.47
C GLY A 257 0.22 -2.63 25.09
N GLU A 258 -0.09 -1.40 24.70
CA GLU A 258 -1.22 -0.61 25.23
C GLU A 258 -2.37 -0.57 24.21
N SER A 259 -3.56 -0.98 24.63
CA SER A 259 -4.74 -1.04 23.77
C SER A 259 -5.77 0.00 24.18
N VAL A 260 -6.16 0.83 23.21
CA VAL A 260 -7.30 1.76 23.37
C VAL A 260 -8.60 1.01 23.14
N LYS A 261 -9.59 1.30 23.97
CA LYS A 261 -10.94 0.74 23.94
C LYS A 261 -11.96 1.71 23.33
N ALA A 262 -11.88 3.00 23.66
CA ALA A 262 -12.81 4.02 23.17
C ALA A 262 -12.14 5.40 23.09
N ILE A 263 -12.64 6.23 22.18
CA ILE A 263 -12.28 7.64 22.05
C ILE A 263 -13.58 8.42 22.10
N GLN A 264 -13.73 9.34 23.05
CA GLN A 264 -14.98 10.09 23.21
C GLN A 264 -14.74 11.57 23.49
N ARG A 265 -15.73 12.40 23.14
CA ARG A 265 -15.71 13.82 23.50
C ARG A 265 -16.22 13.99 24.93
N LEU A 266 -15.43 14.66 25.77
CA LEU A 266 -15.87 15.08 27.10
C LEU A 266 -15.63 16.59 27.25
N GLU A 267 -16.73 17.35 27.20
CA GLU A 267 -16.72 18.82 27.19
C GLU A 267 -15.79 19.39 26.11
N ASN A 268 -14.69 20.02 26.54
CA ASN A 268 -13.71 20.68 25.69
C ASN A 268 -12.47 19.81 25.39
N ARG A 269 -12.42 18.57 25.88
CA ARG A 269 -11.28 17.66 25.70
C ARG A 269 -11.72 16.29 25.14
N ILE A 270 -10.75 15.51 24.71
CA ILE A 270 -10.97 14.16 24.19
C ILE A 270 -10.51 13.19 25.28
N GLU A 271 -11.39 12.26 25.64
CA GLU A 271 -11.06 11.17 26.54
C GLU A 271 -10.68 9.93 25.71
N VAL A 272 -9.52 9.36 26.02
CA VAL A 272 -9.05 8.09 25.47
C VAL A 272 -9.11 7.05 26.57
N VAL A 273 -9.97 6.05 26.41
CA VAL A 273 -10.17 4.97 27.40
C VAL A 273 -9.39 3.75 26.95
N PHE A 274 -8.59 3.17 27.84
CA PHE A 274 -7.76 1.99 27.59
C PHE A 274 -8.47 0.70 28.02
N GLU A 275 -8.02 -0.45 27.50
CA GLU A 275 -8.64 -1.76 27.79
C GLU A 275 -8.47 -2.21 29.24
N ASP A 276 -7.45 -1.74 29.95
CA ASP A 276 -7.24 -2.01 31.39
C ASP A 276 -8.13 -1.15 32.31
N GLY A 277 -8.91 -0.22 31.73
CA GLY A 277 -9.89 0.60 32.41
C GLY A 277 -9.41 2.00 32.80
N HIS A 278 -8.14 2.37 32.61
CA HIS A 278 -7.72 3.76 32.82
C HIS A 278 -8.12 4.64 31.62
N SER A 279 -8.15 5.96 31.83
CA SER A 279 -8.38 6.93 30.75
C SER A 279 -7.45 8.13 30.83
N GLU A 280 -7.15 8.70 29.66
CA GLU A 280 -6.35 9.91 29.52
C GLU A 280 -7.11 11.01 28.79
N MET A 281 -6.98 12.24 29.31
CA MET A 281 -7.55 13.42 28.69
C MET A 281 -6.50 14.09 27.79
N VAL A 282 -6.84 14.26 26.52
CA VAL A 282 -6.00 14.85 25.47
C VAL A 282 -6.73 15.96 24.73
N ASP A 283 -5.98 16.78 24.02
CA ASP A 283 -6.48 17.92 23.25
C ASP A 283 -6.62 17.60 21.76
N GLY A 284 -6.02 16.49 21.31
CA GLY A 284 -6.11 16.01 19.94
C GLY A 284 -5.78 14.53 19.80
N VAL A 285 -6.39 13.87 18.82
CA VAL A 285 -6.12 12.47 18.49
C VAL A 285 -5.93 12.29 16.99
N ILE A 286 -4.90 11.53 16.61
CA ILE A 286 -4.78 10.95 15.27
C ILE A 286 -4.93 9.45 15.38
N LEU A 287 -6.03 8.91 14.87
CA LEU A 287 -6.32 7.49 14.85
C LEU A 287 -5.90 6.89 13.50
N THR A 288 -4.93 5.96 13.55
CA THR A 288 -4.34 5.32 12.36
C THR A 288 -4.55 3.81 12.32
N ALA A 289 -5.36 3.28 13.25
CA ALA A 289 -5.76 1.89 13.27
C ALA A 289 -6.57 1.51 12.01
N PRO A 290 -6.62 0.21 11.64
CA PRO A 290 -7.49 -0.27 10.58
C PRO A 290 -8.94 0.16 10.77
N ALA A 291 -9.68 0.38 9.68
CA ALA A 291 -11.02 0.97 9.74
C ALA A 291 -12.00 0.16 10.61
N TYR A 292 -11.92 -1.17 10.59
CA TYR A 292 -12.75 -2.02 11.46
C TYR A 292 -12.46 -1.81 12.95
N GLN A 293 -11.21 -1.49 13.31
CA GLN A 293 -10.83 -1.19 14.68
C GLN A 293 -11.24 0.24 15.03
N ALA A 294 -11.01 1.20 14.15
CA ALA A 294 -11.49 2.56 14.32
C ALA A 294 -13.02 2.62 14.50
N ALA A 295 -13.78 1.77 13.80
CA ALA A 295 -15.22 1.63 13.98
C ALA A 295 -15.61 1.18 15.41
N LYS A 296 -14.81 0.31 16.04
CA LYS A 296 -15.02 -0.12 17.44
C LYS A 296 -14.72 1.00 18.42
N LEU A 297 -13.59 1.68 18.24
CA LEU A 297 -13.16 2.78 19.12
C LEU A 297 -14.14 3.97 19.10
N LEU A 298 -14.85 4.14 17.99
CA LEU A 298 -15.83 5.21 17.76
C LEU A 298 -17.27 4.68 17.73
N ALA A 299 -17.54 3.49 18.31
CA ALA A 299 -18.84 2.81 18.16
C ALA A 299 -20.06 3.60 18.68
N HIS A 300 -19.84 4.57 19.56
CA HIS A 300 -20.88 5.48 20.07
C HIS A 300 -21.32 6.54 19.04
N LEU A 301 -20.58 6.72 17.95
CA LEU A 301 -20.92 7.63 16.86
C LEU A 301 -21.60 6.90 15.70
N PRO A 302 -22.72 7.43 15.15
CA PRO A 302 -23.34 6.90 13.93
C PRO A 302 -22.37 6.81 12.74
N ALA A 303 -21.41 7.73 12.66
CA ALA A 303 -20.38 7.75 11.62
C ALA A 303 -19.56 6.44 11.55
N SER A 304 -19.41 5.72 12.67
CA SER A 304 -18.66 4.47 12.73
C SER A 304 -19.23 3.37 11.83
N GLU A 305 -20.53 3.39 11.51
CA GLU A 305 -21.16 2.45 10.60
C GLU A 305 -20.58 2.50 9.19
N LYS A 306 -20.10 3.68 8.75
CA LYS A 306 -19.44 3.84 7.45
C LYS A 306 -18.09 3.10 7.42
N LEU A 307 -17.33 3.15 8.51
CA LEU A 307 -16.06 2.44 8.62
C LEU A 307 -16.22 0.91 8.57
N LYS A 308 -17.33 0.38 9.13
CA LYS A 308 -17.65 -1.06 9.08
C LYS A 308 -17.86 -1.58 7.66
N LYS A 309 -18.22 -0.70 6.71
CA LYS A 309 -18.41 -1.08 5.29
C LYS A 309 -17.09 -1.26 4.54
N ILE A 310 -15.97 -0.81 5.11
CA ILE A 310 -14.65 -1.00 4.50
C ILE A 310 -14.23 -2.45 4.76
N ASN A 311 -14.44 -3.31 3.76
CA ASN A 311 -14.03 -4.71 3.84
C ASN A 311 -12.50 -4.84 3.80
N TYR A 312 -11.95 -5.85 4.48
CA TYR A 312 -10.54 -6.17 4.45
C TYR A 312 -10.35 -7.62 4.06
N VAL A 313 -9.52 -7.83 3.04
CA VAL A 313 -9.13 -9.16 2.59
C VAL A 313 -7.94 -9.65 3.43
N SER A 314 -7.98 -10.92 3.79
CA SER A 314 -6.93 -11.67 4.45
C SER A 314 -6.02 -12.30 3.41
N VAL A 315 -4.71 -12.20 3.63
CA VAL A 315 -3.69 -12.82 2.79
C VAL A 315 -2.62 -13.47 3.66
N ALA A 316 -1.84 -14.36 3.07
CA ALA A 316 -0.63 -14.90 3.67
C ALA A 316 0.52 -14.80 2.68
N ASN A 317 1.74 -14.85 3.21
CA ASN A 317 2.91 -15.14 2.41
C ASN A 317 3.69 -16.30 3.00
N VAL A 318 4.19 -17.15 2.10
CA VAL A 318 5.01 -18.32 2.40
C VAL A 318 6.35 -18.09 1.72
N ILE A 319 7.37 -17.89 2.54
CA ILE A 319 8.73 -17.61 2.10
C ILE A 319 9.55 -18.87 2.24
N MET A 320 10.30 -19.22 1.20
CA MET A 320 11.08 -20.44 1.14
C MET A 320 12.49 -20.15 0.66
N ALA A 321 13.49 -20.67 1.37
CA ALA A 321 14.88 -20.58 1.00
C ALA A 321 15.39 -21.91 0.42
N PHE A 322 16.25 -21.83 -0.60
CA PHE A 322 16.82 -22.98 -1.30
C PHE A 322 18.29 -22.73 -1.63
N ASP A 323 19.04 -23.80 -1.92
CA ASP A 323 20.33 -23.67 -2.61
C ASP A 323 20.10 -23.35 -4.09
N LEU A 324 20.89 -22.43 -4.65
CA LEU A 324 20.81 -22.04 -6.06
C LEU A 324 21.04 -23.22 -7.02
N LYS A 325 21.88 -24.17 -6.66
CA LYS A 325 22.18 -25.38 -7.46
C LYS A 325 20.95 -26.26 -7.71
N ASP A 326 19.94 -26.16 -6.83
CA ASP A 326 18.72 -26.95 -6.87
C ASP A 326 17.59 -26.25 -7.63
N ILE A 327 17.86 -25.08 -8.21
CA ILE A 327 16.89 -24.30 -9.00
C ILE A 327 17.12 -24.58 -10.50
N PRO A 328 16.20 -25.32 -11.17
CA PRO A 328 16.42 -25.77 -12.54
C PRO A 328 16.08 -24.69 -13.59
N ILE A 329 15.59 -23.53 -13.17
CA ILE A 329 15.20 -22.43 -14.05
C ILE A 329 16.17 -21.26 -13.98
N THR A 330 16.22 -20.48 -15.05
CA THR A 330 16.95 -19.21 -15.06
C THR A 330 16.16 -18.15 -14.29
N MET A 331 16.75 -17.61 -13.23
CA MET A 331 16.17 -16.55 -12.40
C MET A 331 16.38 -15.15 -12.99
N ASP A 332 15.86 -14.92 -14.21
CA ASP A 332 16.03 -13.68 -14.99
C ASP A 332 14.88 -12.66 -14.83
N GLY A 333 14.05 -12.85 -13.81
CA GLY A 333 12.85 -12.07 -13.56
C GLY A 333 12.64 -11.74 -12.08
N SER A 334 11.67 -10.88 -11.86
CA SER A 334 11.16 -10.48 -10.55
C SER A 334 10.21 -11.51 -9.97
N GLY A 335 9.67 -12.41 -10.80
CA GLY A 335 8.68 -13.40 -10.40
C GLY A 335 7.54 -13.55 -11.41
N PHE A 336 6.43 -14.11 -10.95
CA PHE A 336 5.24 -14.35 -11.76
C PHE A 336 3.93 -14.12 -11.01
N LEU A 337 2.87 -13.88 -11.79
CA LEU A 337 1.50 -13.66 -11.33
C LEU A 337 0.59 -14.76 -11.86
N ILE A 338 -0.43 -15.13 -11.06
CA ILE A 338 -1.39 -16.18 -11.40
C ILE A 338 -2.81 -15.61 -11.50
N PRO A 339 -3.39 -15.52 -12.72
CA PRO A 339 -4.80 -15.19 -12.91
C PRO A 339 -5.73 -16.14 -12.15
N ARG A 340 -6.90 -15.66 -11.74
CA ARG A 340 -7.91 -16.45 -10.99
C ARG A 340 -8.26 -17.78 -11.67
N LYS A 341 -8.35 -17.78 -13.00
CA LYS A 341 -8.75 -18.93 -13.81
C LYS A 341 -7.79 -20.12 -13.80
N GLU A 342 -6.54 -19.93 -13.36
CA GLU A 342 -5.55 -21.02 -13.33
C GLU A 342 -5.69 -21.91 -12.08
N ALA A 343 -6.61 -21.57 -11.16
CA ALA A 343 -7.01 -22.39 -10.01
C ALA A 343 -5.83 -22.91 -9.16
N ARG A 344 -4.86 -22.01 -8.88
CA ARG A 344 -3.69 -22.28 -8.03
C ARG A 344 -3.88 -21.76 -6.61
N THR A 345 -3.19 -22.37 -5.65
CA THR A 345 -3.14 -21.92 -4.26
C THR A 345 -2.41 -20.59 -4.16
N ILE A 346 -1.27 -20.46 -4.85
CA ILE A 346 -0.53 -19.19 -4.89
C ILE A 346 -1.16 -18.21 -5.90
N THR A 347 -1.18 -16.93 -5.55
CA THR A 347 -1.65 -15.85 -6.44
C THR A 347 -0.48 -15.19 -7.18
N ALA A 348 0.72 -15.27 -6.61
CA ALA A 348 1.96 -14.77 -7.18
C ALA A 348 3.16 -15.43 -6.49
N CYS A 349 4.31 -15.42 -7.16
CA CYS A 349 5.59 -15.73 -6.55
C CYS A 349 6.61 -14.68 -6.95
N THR A 350 7.18 -13.98 -5.97
CA THR A 350 8.34 -13.11 -6.18
C THR A 350 9.62 -13.91 -6.03
N TRP A 351 10.55 -13.71 -6.95
CA TRP A 351 11.89 -14.27 -6.89
C TRP A 351 12.78 -13.29 -6.13
N THR A 352 12.62 -13.26 -4.80
CA THR A 352 13.12 -12.20 -3.92
C THR A 352 14.61 -11.97 -4.08
N SER A 353 15.43 -13.01 -4.01
CA SER A 353 16.90 -12.88 -4.14
C SER A 353 17.35 -12.47 -5.54
N ALA A 354 16.58 -12.82 -6.58
CA ALA A 354 16.85 -12.39 -7.95
C ALA A 354 16.52 -10.91 -8.15
N LYS A 355 15.40 -10.45 -7.57
CA LYS A 355 14.93 -9.05 -7.61
C LYS A 355 15.81 -8.15 -6.75
N TRP A 356 16.20 -8.61 -5.56
CA TRP A 356 16.90 -7.87 -4.52
C TRP A 356 18.18 -8.60 -4.10
N LEU A 357 19.30 -8.26 -4.74
CA LEU A 357 20.57 -9.00 -4.57
C LEU A 357 21.13 -9.04 -3.14
N HIS A 358 20.65 -8.16 -2.25
CA HIS A 358 21.10 -8.08 -0.86
C HIS A 358 20.29 -8.96 0.10
N THR A 359 19.23 -9.63 -0.37
CA THR A 359 18.25 -10.31 0.52
C THR A 359 18.57 -11.77 0.83
N ALA A 360 19.55 -12.37 0.14
CA ALA A 360 19.98 -13.73 0.38
C ALA A 360 21.51 -13.83 0.32
N PRO A 361 22.13 -14.76 1.08
CA PRO A 361 23.55 -15.09 0.96
C PRO A 361 23.92 -15.58 -0.44
N GLU A 362 25.22 -15.56 -0.75
CA GLU A 362 25.72 -16.12 -2.01
C GLU A 362 25.37 -17.62 -2.12
N GLY A 363 24.99 -18.06 -3.32
CA GLY A 363 24.59 -19.44 -3.57
C GLY A 363 23.20 -19.83 -3.05
N LYS A 364 22.43 -18.88 -2.48
CA LYS A 364 21.07 -19.12 -1.98
C LYS A 364 20.01 -18.43 -2.83
N VAL A 365 18.80 -18.98 -2.78
CA VAL A 365 17.59 -18.44 -3.43
C VAL A 365 16.49 -18.24 -2.41
N LEU A 366 15.84 -17.09 -2.46
CA LEU A 366 14.70 -16.76 -1.61
C LEU A 366 13.48 -16.53 -2.51
N LEU A 367 12.43 -17.35 -2.32
CA LEU A 367 11.15 -17.22 -3.00
C LEU A 367 10.10 -16.72 -2.02
N ARG A 368 9.22 -15.83 -2.48
CA ARG A 368 8.09 -15.32 -1.71
C ARG A 368 6.79 -15.58 -2.43
N CYS A 369 6.02 -16.55 -1.94
CA CYS A 369 4.74 -16.93 -2.49
C CYS A 369 3.61 -16.21 -1.76
N TYR A 370 2.64 -15.71 -2.49
CA TYR A 370 1.46 -15.03 -1.95
C TYR A 370 0.25 -15.97 -2.02
N VAL A 371 -0.53 -16.02 -0.94
CA VAL A 371 -1.73 -16.84 -0.81
C VAL A 371 -2.88 -15.96 -0.33
N GLY A 372 -4.08 -16.23 -0.81
CA GLY A 372 -5.26 -15.45 -0.46
C GLY A 372 -5.50 -14.25 -1.37
N ARG A 373 -6.78 -14.00 -1.65
CA ARG A 373 -7.32 -12.83 -2.35
C ARG A 373 -8.83 -12.79 -2.11
N SER A 374 -9.47 -11.66 -2.43
CA SER A 374 -10.93 -11.49 -2.33
C SER A 374 -11.66 -12.68 -2.95
N GLY A 375 -12.55 -13.30 -2.16
CA GLY A 375 -13.33 -14.49 -2.54
C GLY A 375 -12.57 -15.83 -2.47
N GLN A 376 -11.30 -15.84 -2.04
CA GLN A 376 -10.45 -17.02 -1.86
C GLN A 376 -9.54 -16.84 -0.64
N GLU A 377 -10.13 -16.51 0.51
CA GLU A 377 -9.40 -16.19 1.75
C GLU A 377 -9.21 -17.43 2.64
N ASP A 378 -9.99 -18.49 2.43
CA ASP A 378 -10.01 -19.69 3.28
C ASP A 378 -8.63 -20.35 3.42
N TRP A 379 -7.83 -20.31 2.36
CA TRP A 379 -6.48 -20.89 2.34
C TRP A 379 -5.51 -20.22 3.33
N VAL A 380 -5.79 -18.99 3.75
CA VAL A 380 -4.99 -18.28 4.75
C VAL A 380 -5.07 -18.97 6.12
N ASN A 381 -6.18 -19.68 6.38
CA ASN A 381 -6.46 -20.33 7.66
C ASN A 381 -6.07 -21.82 7.70
N TRP A 382 -5.53 -22.37 6.62
CA TRP A 382 -5.01 -23.74 6.62
C TRP A 382 -3.88 -23.92 7.62
N GLU A 383 -3.70 -25.16 8.10
CA GLU A 383 -2.58 -25.50 8.96
C GLU A 383 -1.24 -25.30 8.21
N ASP A 384 -0.18 -24.97 8.95
CA ASP A 384 1.13 -24.65 8.36
C ASP A 384 1.61 -25.74 7.40
N GLN A 385 1.47 -27.01 7.77
CA GLN A 385 1.90 -28.13 6.94
C GLN A 385 1.12 -28.22 5.63
N GLU A 386 -0.21 -28.10 5.68
CA GLU A 386 -1.08 -28.15 4.50
C GLU A 386 -0.83 -26.98 3.54
N LEU A 387 -0.67 -25.78 4.11
CA LEU A 387 -0.35 -24.57 3.35
C LEU A 387 0.99 -24.71 2.64
N VAL A 388 2.03 -25.16 3.35
CA VAL A 388 3.37 -25.33 2.77
C VAL A 388 3.39 -26.41 1.71
N GLN A 389 2.75 -27.56 1.93
CA GLN A 389 2.66 -28.62 0.93
C GLN A 389 1.97 -28.11 -0.35
N SER A 390 0.89 -27.33 -0.21
CA SER A 390 0.15 -26.80 -1.36
C SER A 390 0.95 -25.77 -2.14
N VAL A 391 1.64 -24.87 -1.45
CA VAL A 391 2.55 -23.89 -2.08
C VAL A 391 3.72 -24.58 -2.78
N ARG A 392 4.33 -25.58 -2.14
CA ARG A 392 5.42 -26.36 -2.73
C ARG A 392 4.97 -27.14 -3.96
N LYS A 393 3.77 -27.69 -3.96
CA LYS A 393 3.17 -28.33 -5.13
C LYS A 393 3.07 -27.36 -6.31
N ASP A 394 2.53 -26.16 -6.09
CA ASP A 394 2.45 -25.14 -7.13
C ASP A 394 3.84 -24.74 -7.64
N ILE A 395 4.82 -24.56 -6.75
CA ILE A 395 6.20 -24.22 -7.13
C ILE A 395 6.88 -25.36 -7.91
N ALA A 396 6.68 -26.61 -7.51
CA ALA A 396 7.19 -27.77 -8.24
C ALA A 396 6.60 -27.85 -9.66
N GLU A 397 5.28 -27.68 -9.80
CA GLU A 397 4.62 -27.74 -11.11
C GLU A 397 4.98 -26.57 -12.03
N LEU A 398 5.16 -25.37 -11.48
CA LEU A 398 5.39 -24.15 -12.28
C LEU A 398 6.87 -23.84 -12.53
N MET A 399 7.76 -24.23 -11.62
CA MET A 399 9.19 -23.92 -11.67
C MET A 399 10.08 -25.17 -11.71
N GLY A 400 9.54 -26.38 -11.53
CA GLY A 400 10.32 -27.62 -11.48
C GLY A 400 11.17 -27.78 -10.22
N ILE A 401 10.96 -26.94 -9.19
CA ILE A 401 11.74 -27.01 -7.94
C ILE A 401 11.14 -28.09 -7.05
N HIS A 402 11.82 -29.24 -6.99
CA HIS A 402 11.42 -30.38 -6.15
C HIS A 402 12.20 -30.47 -4.84
N ALA A 403 13.25 -29.66 -4.67
CA ALA A 403 14.05 -29.64 -3.46
C ALA A 403 13.22 -29.29 -2.21
N GLU A 404 13.66 -29.80 -1.07
CA GLU A 404 13.17 -29.33 0.22
C GLU A 404 13.77 -27.95 0.51
N PRO A 405 12.95 -26.98 0.98
CA PRO A 405 13.49 -25.69 1.39
C PRO A 405 14.34 -25.83 2.65
N GLU A 406 15.42 -25.06 2.74
CA GLU A 406 16.27 -24.98 3.94
C GLU A 406 15.48 -24.46 5.14
N PHE A 407 14.58 -23.51 4.88
CA PHE A 407 13.55 -23.12 5.82
C PHE A 407 12.32 -22.57 5.11
N VAL A 408 11.23 -22.55 5.87
CA VAL A 408 9.99 -21.87 5.49
C VAL A 408 9.63 -20.86 6.56
N GLU A 409 9.21 -19.67 6.15
CA GLU A 409 8.64 -18.64 7.02
C GLU A 409 7.23 -18.31 6.51
N ILE A 410 6.22 -18.50 7.36
CA ILE A 410 4.82 -18.20 7.05
C ILE A 410 4.44 -16.92 7.78
N THR A 411 3.91 -15.94 7.06
CA THR A 411 3.25 -14.78 7.67
C THR A 411 1.82 -14.70 7.20
N ARG A 412 0.89 -14.87 8.15
CA ARG A 412 -0.54 -14.61 7.95
C ARG A 412 -0.85 -13.16 8.28
N MET A 413 -1.61 -12.52 7.41
CA MET A 413 -2.03 -11.15 7.55
C MET A 413 -3.57 -11.08 7.46
N PRO A 414 -4.28 -11.48 8.53
CA PRO A 414 -5.73 -11.43 8.57
C PRO A 414 -6.22 -9.98 8.47
N HIS A 415 -7.31 -9.77 7.75
CA HIS A 415 -7.94 -8.45 7.57
C HIS A 415 -6.91 -7.36 7.26
N SER A 416 -6.03 -7.61 6.29
CA SER A 416 -4.85 -6.76 6.08
C SER A 416 -4.93 -5.85 4.87
N MET A 417 -5.74 -6.22 3.88
CA MET A 417 -5.85 -5.53 2.59
C MET A 417 -7.21 -4.83 2.49
N PRO A 418 -7.33 -3.54 2.83
CA PRO A 418 -8.57 -2.80 2.68
C PRO A 418 -9.01 -2.76 1.22
N GLN A 419 -10.30 -2.97 1.01
CA GLN A 419 -10.95 -2.91 -0.29
C GLN A 419 -11.66 -1.56 -0.44
N TYR A 420 -11.50 -0.94 -1.61
CA TYR A 420 -12.14 0.34 -1.94
C TYR A 420 -13.25 0.10 -2.95
N PRO A 421 -14.50 -0.19 -2.53
CA PRO A 421 -15.60 -0.41 -3.46
C PRO A 421 -15.96 0.88 -4.21
N VAL A 422 -16.71 0.78 -5.30
CA VAL A 422 -17.31 1.96 -5.96
C VAL A 422 -18.07 2.82 -4.94
N GLY A 423 -17.81 4.13 -4.92
CA GLY A 423 -18.37 5.06 -3.93
C GLY A 423 -17.58 5.17 -2.62
N HIS A 424 -16.41 4.51 -2.51
CA HIS A 424 -15.57 4.56 -1.31
C HIS A 424 -15.16 5.97 -0.90
N LEU A 425 -14.77 6.83 -1.86
CA LEU A 425 -14.33 8.19 -1.56
C LEU A 425 -15.45 9.07 -1.02
N ASP A 426 -16.67 8.94 -1.54
CA ASP A 426 -17.84 9.67 -1.05
C ASP A 426 -18.17 9.25 0.38
N MET A 427 -18.20 7.94 0.65
CA MET A 427 -18.39 7.40 2.00
C MET A 427 -17.32 7.92 2.99
N VAL A 428 -16.06 7.97 2.58
CA VAL A 428 -14.97 8.51 3.42
C VAL A 428 -15.16 10.00 3.67
N ALA A 429 -15.59 10.78 2.69
CA ALA A 429 -15.85 12.20 2.83
C ALA A 429 -17.01 12.47 3.81
N GLU A 430 -18.12 11.74 3.67
CA GLU A 430 -19.25 11.83 4.60
C GLU A 430 -18.83 11.46 6.02
N PHE A 431 -18.10 10.35 6.20
CA PHE A 431 -17.57 9.92 7.50
C PHE A 431 -16.73 11.03 8.16
N ARG A 432 -15.83 11.67 7.39
CA ARG A 432 -14.97 12.74 7.91
C ARG A 432 -15.78 13.98 8.31
N SER A 433 -16.82 14.32 7.55
CA SER A 433 -17.71 15.44 7.89
C SER A 433 -18.43 15.17 9.22
N GLU A 434 -19.05 14.01 9.37
CA GLU A 434 -19.77 13.64 10.59
C GLU A 434 -18.84 13.54 11.80
N LEU A 435 -17.62 13.01 11.63
CA LEU A 435 -16.63 12.93 12.70
C LEU A 435 -16.18 14.34 13.15
N ALA A 436 -15.92 15.23 12.21
CA ALA A 436 -15.47 16.60 12.50
C ALA A 436 -16.53 17.39 13.28
N GLU A 437 -17.82 17.14 13.02
CA GLU A 437 -18.92 17.72 13.79
C GLU A 437 -19.06 17.09 15.18
N ALA A 438 -18.94 15.77 15.29
CA ALA A 438 -19.18 15.06 16.54
C ALA A 438 -18.03 15.18 17.56
N ILE A 439 -16.77 15.05 17.12
CA ILE A 439 -15.59 15.11 17.98
C ILE A 439 -14.47 15.91 17.29
N PRO A 440 -14.55 17.25 17.28
CA PRO A 440 -13.48 18.10 16.77
C PRO A 440 -12.14 17.77 17.43
N GLY A 441 -11.06 17.79 16.64
CA GLY A 441 -9.72 17.43 17.10
C GLY A 441 -9.37 15.94 16.98
N VAL A 442 -10.29 15.10 16.50
CA VAL A 442 -10.02 13.70 16.15
C VAL A 442 -9.91 13.54 14.63
N TYR A 443 -8.79 13.01 14.17
CA TYR A 443 -8.54 12.71 12.76
C TYR A 443 -8.33 11.22 12.55
N VAL A 444 -9.02 10.63 11.58
CA VAL A 444 -8.88 9.21 11.25
C VAL A 444 -8.31 9.05 9.84
N THR A 445 -7.24 8.27 9.73
CA THR A 445 -6.49 8.12 8.48
C THR A 445 -5.76 6.79 8.41
N GLY A 446 -5.12 6.48 7.27
CA GLY A 446 -4.34 5.26 7.06
C GLY A 446 -4.78 4.46 5.84
N ALA A 447 -4.34 3.20 5.76
CA ALA A 447 -4.50 2.38 4.58
C ALA A 447 -5.96 2.14 4.16
N GLY A 448 -6.94 2.31 5.06
CA GLY A 448 -8.36 2.16 4.74
C GLY A 448 -8.98 3.33 3.95
N PHE A 449 -8.27 4.45 3.78
CA PHE A 449 -8.85 5.71 3.32
C PHE A 449 -8.39 6.08 1.91
N HIS A 450 -7.28 6.82 1.78
CA HIS A 450 -6.82 7.38 0.50
C HIS A 450 -5.51 6.74 0.00
N GLY A 451 -5.48 5.41 -0.09
CA GLY A 451 -4.38 4.65 -0.67
C GLY A 451 -3.73 3.69 0.32
N VAL A 452 -3.41 2.50 -0.17
CA VAL A 452 -2.87 1.38 0.63
C VAL A 452 -1.35 1.33 0.68
N GLY A 453 -0.67 1.98 -0.27
CA GLY A 453 0.78 1.92 -0.39
C GLY A 453 1.49 2.66 0.74
N ILE A 454 2.72 2.24 1.06
CA ILE A 454 3.58 2.93 2.03
C ILE A 454 3.67 4.45 1.77
N PRO A 455 3.91 4.93 0.53
CA PRO A 455 4.00 6.37 0.30
C PRO A 455 2.66 7.09 0.51
N ASP A 456 1.54 6.44 0.22
CA ASP A 456 0.20 7.01 0.43
C ASP A 456 -0.11 7.09 1.93
N CYS A 457 0.31 6.10 2.71
CA CYS A 457 0.20 6.08 4.16
C CYS A 457 1.09 7.15 4.83
N ILE A 458 2.29 7.40 4.30
CA ILE A 458 3.19 8.48 4.75
C ILE A 458 2.55 9.84 4.47
N ARG A 459 2.08 10.09 3.23
CA ARG A 459 1.36 11.33 2.87
C ARG A 459 0.18 11.55 3.82
N GLN A 460 -0.66 10.53 4.00
CA GLN A 460 -1.84 10.59 4.87
C GLN A 460 -1.50 10.89 6.33
N GLY A 461 -0.39 10.37 6.86
CA GLY A 461 0.09 10.70 8.21
C GLY A 461 0.54 12.16 8.31
N LYS A 462 1.30 12.63 7.30
CA LYS A 462 1.72 14.04 7.21
C LYS A 462 0.52 14.98 7.13
N ASP A 463 -0.45 14.71 6.26
CA ASP A 463 -1.66 15.53 6.10
C ASP A 463 -2.44 15.63 7.42
N ALA A 464 -2.62 14.51 8.13
CA ALA A 464 -3.30 14.49 9.42
C ALA A 464 -2.55 15.29 10.50
N SER A 465 -1.21 15.23 10.52
CA SER A 465 -0.40 16.04 11.44
C SER A 465 -0.59 17.54 11.21
N GLN A 466 -0.71 17.96 9.94
CA GLN A 466 -0.93 19.36 9.58
C GLN A 466 -2.33 19.82 9.99
N GLN A 467 -3.35 19.00 9.72
CA GLN A 467 -4.72 19.28 10.13
C GLN A 467 -4.84 19.44 11.64
N LEU A 468 -4.23 18.53 12.40
CA LEU A 468 -4.26 18.61 13.86
C LEU A 468 -3.48 19.82 14.39
N THR A 469 -2.32 20.13 13.80
CA THR A 469 -1.56 21.34 14.17
C THR A 469 -2.41 22.60 14.01
N GLN A 470 -3.10 22.74 12.86
CA GLN A 470 -3.98 23.87 12.60
C GLN A 470 -5.13 23.95 13.61
N TYR A 471 -5.76 22.81 13.92
CA TYR A 471 -6.83 22.75 14.92
C TYR A 471 -6.35 23.22 16.31
N LEU A 472 -5.19 22.75 16.76
CA LEU A 472 -4.65 23.11 18.07
C LEU A 472 -4.28 24.61 18.11
N GLN A 473 -3.68 25.16 17.05
CA GLN A 473 -3.36 26.59 16.96
C GLN A 473 -4.63 27.47 16.97
N GLN A 474 -5.70 27.03 16.28
CA GLN A 474 -6.99 27.73 16.30
C GLN A 474 -7.64 27.72 17.68
N THR A 475 -7.66 26.56 18.34
CA THR A 475 -8.24 26.44 19.69
C THR A 475 -7.44 27.16 20.77
N ALA A 476 -6.14 27.34 20.56
CA ALA A 476 -5.30 28.16 21.43
C ALA A 476 -5.34 29.68 21.11
N GLY A 477 -6.05 30.10 20.05
CA GLY A 477 -6.16 31.51 19.66
C GLY A 477 -4.89 32.08 19.02
N ILE A 478 -4.05 31.23 18.40
CA ILE A 478 -2.72 31.61 17.86
C ILE A 478 -2.78 31.88 16.36
N SER A 479 -3.81 31.42 15.65
CA SER A 479 -4.02 31.71 14.23
C SER A 479 -5.14 32.75 14.01
N GLU A 480 -4.96 33.69 13.09
CA GLU A 480 -6.08 34.47 12.54
C GLU A 480 -7.11 33.53 11.86
N PRO A 481 -8.42 33.80 11.95
CA PRO A 481 -9.46 32.94 11.39
C PRO A 481 -9.36 32.89 9.86
N VAL A 482 -8.86 31.77 9.32
CA VAL A 482 -8.96 31.48 7.89
C VAL A 482 -10.33 30.85 7.63
N GLY A 483 -11.18 31.56 6.88
CA GLY A 483 -12.52 31.11 6.54
C GLY A 483 -12.55 29.70 5.94
N LEU A 484 -13.50 28.89 6.39
CA LEU A 484 -13.80 27.49 6.05
C LEU A 484 -13.99 27.16 4.54
N ALA A 485 -13.71 28.08 3.62
CA ALA A 485 -14.03 27.95 2.20
C ALA A 485 -12.92 27.31 1.32
N LYS A 486 -11.78 26.87 1.88
CA LYS A 486 -10.67 26.28 1.08
C LYS A 486 -10.37 24.79 1.28
N LEU A 487 -11.12 24.08 2.13
CA LEU A 487 -10.94 22.64 2.35
C LEU A 487 -11.56 21.73 1.26
N GLY A 488 -12.16 22.30 0.21
CA GLY A 488 -12.77 21.55 -0.90
C GLY A 488 -11.84 21.18 -2.06
N GLN A 489 -10.56 21.59 -2.05
CA GLN A 489 -9.61 21.25 -3.12
C GLN A 489 -8.21 21.02 -2.56
N ILE A 490 -8.01 19.86 -1.92
CA ILE A 490 -6.68 19.24 -1.97
C ILE A 490 -6.52 18.78 -3.41
N LYS A 491 -5.81 19.58 -4.22
CA LYS A 491 -5.29 19.10 -5.49
C LYS A 491 -4.46 17.86 -5.18
N LEU A 492 -4.88 16.72 -5.77
CA LEU A 492 -4.00 15.60 -6.00
C LEU A 492 -2.85 16.11 -6.87
N GLU A 493 -1.75 16.54 -6.26
CA GLU A 493 -0.49 16.66 -6.98
C GLU A 493 0.05 15.25 -7.25
N VAL A 494 0.45 15.06 -8.50
CA VAL A 494 0.56 13.83 -9.31
C VAL A 494 1.66 12.87 -8.85
#